data_AF-A0A7S0E7Y7-F1
#
_entry.id   AF-A0A7S0E7Y7-F1
#
_cell.length_a   1.000
_cell.length_b   1.000
_cell.length_c   1.000
_cell.angle_alpha   90.00
_cell.angle_beta   90.00
_cell.angle_gamma   90.00
#
_symmetry.space_group_name_H-M   'P 1'
#
loop_
_entity.id
_entity.type
_entity.pdbx_description
1 polymer ?
#
loop_
_entity_poly.entity_id
_entity_poly.type
_entity_poly.pdbx_seq_one_letter_code
_entity_poly.pdbx_strand_id
1 'polypeptide(L)'
;REWTSRGTRWLTHAAGGHCGKTTGEADCTDGESGVLQLPSDSFKDWRGKPSWARAATDCLEMCAECASCRFVSVSTKSRDCSWYASCDLGALHGAHPKDGKMPRHRSGLATAHRAVGLGSE
;
A
#
# COMPACT_ATOMS: atom_id res chain seq x y z
N ARG A 1 14.10 16.65 0.46
CA ARG A 1 12.75 16.41 -0.13
C ARG A 1 12.57 14.91 -0.28
N GLU A 2 12.15 14.23 0.79
CA GLU A 2 12.24 12.75 0.93
C GLU A 2 10.88 12.03 0.92
N TRP A 3 9.78 12.76 0.71
CA TRP A 3 8.39 12.26 0.77
C TRP A 3 8.04 11.20 -0.30
N THR A 4 8.82 11.09 -1.36
CA THR A 4 8.66 10.05 -2.40
C THR A 4 9.34 8.72 -2.07
N SER A 5 10.16 8.65 -1.01
CA SER A 5 10.97 7.46 -0.71
C SER A 5 10.14 6.26 -0.25
N ARG A 6 9.12 6.46 0.59
CA ARG A 6 8.28 5.37 1.12
C ARG A 6 7.40 4.75 0.04
N GLY A 7 6.63 5.57 -0.68
CA GLY A 7 5.78 5.11 -1.78
C GLY A 7 6.58 4.47 -2.91
N THR A 8 7.69 5.07 -3.33
CA THR A 8 8.57 4.48 -4.36
C THR A 8 9.14 3.14 -3.90
N ARG A 9 9.58 3.04 -2.65
CA ARG A 9 10.13 1.79 -2.13
C ARG A 9 9.07 0.70 -2.03
N TRP A 10 7.85 1.05 -1.62
CA TRP A 10 6.74 0.10 -1.62
C TRP A 10 6.43 -0.37 -3.05
N LEU A 11 6.39 0.54 -4.04
CA LEU A 11 6.15 0.18 -5.45
C LEU A 11 7.17 -0.79 -6.02
N THR A 12 8.44 -0.71 -5.61
CA THR A 12 9.49 -1.66 -6.04
C THR A 12 9.22 -3.10 -5.58
N HIS A 13 8.48 -3.27 -4.49
CA HIS A 13 8.19 -4.58 -3.89
C HIS A 13 6.71 -4.98 -3.99
N ALA A 14 5.86 -4.07 -4.45
CA ALA A 14 4.43 -4.30 -4.58
C ALA A 14 4.15 -5.24 -5.76
N ALA A 15 3.31 -6.24 -5.50
CA ALA A 15 2.81 -7.12 -6.52
C ALA A 15 1.61 -6.48 -7.24
N GLY A 16 1.32 -6.93 -8.46
CA GLY A 16 0.11 -6.53 -9.18
C GLY A 16 -1.08 -7.36 -8.73
N GLY A 17 -2.21 -6.71 -8.51
CA GLY A 17 -3.45 -7.34 -8.04
C GLY A 17 -4.15 -6.50 -6.97
N HIS A 18 -5.18 -7.07 -6.34
CA HIS A 18 -5.71 -6.59 -5.06
C HIS A 18 -5.92 -7.76 -4.08
N CYS A 19 -5.84 -7.50 -2.77
CA CYS A 19 -6.05 -8.51 -1.72
C CYS A 19 -7.50 -9.03 -1.63
N GLY A 20 -8.48 -8.22 -2.02
CA GLY A 20 -9.89 -8.61 -1.96
C GLY A 20 -10.83 -7.48 -2.32
N LYS A 21 -12.13 -7.70 -2.19
CA LYS A 21 -13.14 -6.64 -2.34
C LYS A 21 -13.42 -6.07 -0.96
N THR A 22 -13.21 -4.78 -0.79
CA THR A 22 -13.52 -4.06 0.45
C THR A 22 -14.92 -3.46 0.36
N THR A 23 -15.69 -3.53 1.44
CA THR A 23 -17.05 -2.96 1.54
C THR A 23 -17.13 -2.08 2.77
N GLY A 24 -17.18 -0.76 2.59
CA GLY A 24 -17.53 0.17 3.67
C GLY A 24 -16.41 0.49 4.67
N GLU A 25 -16.72 1.43 5.57
CA GLU A 25 -15.82 2.26 6.39
C GLU A 25 -14.68 1.52 7.10
N ALA A 26 -13.56 2.21 7.21
CA ALA A 26 -12.38 1.78 7.94
C ALA A 26 -12.59 1.94 9.45
N ASP A 27 -13.39 1.07 10.07
CA ASP A 27 -13.41 0.92 11.52
C ASP A 27 -12.08 0.27 11.93
N CYS A 28 -11.03 1.08 11.94
CA CYS A 28 -9.61 0.77 12.15
C CYS A 28 -9.27 0.08 13.50
N THR A 29 -10.30 -0.29 14.25
CA THR A 29 -10.28 -0.93 15.56
C THR A 29 -10.42 -2.45 15.43
N ASP A 30 -11.43 -2.95 14.71
CA ASP A 30 -11.75 -4.38 14.64
C ASP A 30 -12.02 -4.88 13.20
N GLY A 31 -11.94 -3.99 12.20
CA GLY A 31 -12.13 -4.37 10.81
C GLY A 31 -11.02 -5.30 10.27
N GLU A 32 -11.40 -6.27 9.45
CA GLU A 32 -10.45 -7.10 8.71
C GLU A 32 -9.95 -6.41 7.44
N SER A 33 -10.76 -5.51 6.87
CA SER A 33 -10.42 -4.71 5.70
C SER A 33 -11.36 -3.51 5.57
N GLY A 34 -10.96 -2.50 4.79
CA GLY A 34 -11.80 -1.34 4.52
C GLY A 34 -11.22 -0.43 3.44
N VAL A 35 -11.94 0.64 3.12
CA VAL A 35 -11.50 1.66 2.14
C VAL A 35 -11.15 2.96 2.84
N LEU A 36 -9.95 3.45 2.59
CA LEU A 36 -9.50 4.79 2.93
C LEU A 36 -9.63 5.67 1.69
N GLN A 37 -10.46 6.70 1.79
CA GLN A 37 -10.60 7.71 0.75
C GLN A 37 -9.37 8.61 0.76
N LEU A 38 -8.56 8.51 -0.29
CA LEU A 38 -7.38 9.35 -0.43
C LEU A 38 -7.79 10.75 -0.92
N PRO A 39 -7.10 11.82 -0.48
CA PRO A 39 -7.23 13.14 -1.07
C PRO A 39 -7.09 13.08 -2.60
N SER A 40 -7.88 13.88 -3.32
CA SER A 40 -7.86 13.84 -4.79
C SER A 40 -6.49 14.20 -5.40
N ASP A 41 -5.67 14.94 -4.66
CA ASP A 41 -4.29 15.30 -5.04
C ASP A 41 -3.27 14.19 -4.78
N SER A 42 -3.59 13.18 -3.97
CA SER A 42 -2.71 12.03 -3.70
C SER A 42 -2.38 11.24 -4.97
N PHE A 43 -3.26 11.30 -5.97
CA PHE A 43 -3.05 10.61 -7.25
C PHE A 43 -2.26 11.44 -8.26
N LYS A 44 -1.83 12.65 -7.91
CA LYS A 44 -1.12 13.56 -8.82
C LYS A 44 0.27 13.93 -8.28
N ASP A 45 1.23 14.13 -9.16
CA ASP A 45 2.49 14.79 -8.85
C ASP A 45 2.32 16.32 -8.80
N TRP A 46 3.38 17.04 -8.46
CA TRP A 46 3.40 18.50 -8.38
C TRP A 46 3.12 19.20 -9.73
N ARG A 47 3.10 18.46 -10.86
CA ARG A 47 2.72 18.94 -12.20
C ARG A 47 1.30 18.51 -12.59
N GLY A 48 0.54 17.93 -11.67
CA GLY A 48 -0.80 17.43 -11.92
C GLY A 48 -0.85 16.10 -12.70
N LYS A 49 0.28 15.40 -12.90
CA LYS A 49 0.32 14.12 -13.62
C LYS A 49 0.08 12.94 -12.69
N PRO A 50 -0.54 11.83 -13.15
CA PRO A 50 -0.77 10.64 -12.32
C PRO A 50 0.50 10.15 -11.61
N SER A 51 0.42 9.92 -10.29
CA SER A 51 1.56 9.53 -9.46
C SER A 51 1.22 8.38 -8.52
N TRP A 52 1.71 7.19 -8.87
CA TRP A 52 1.63 6.01 -8.00
C TRP A 52 2.42 6.18 -6.70
N ALA A 53 3.57 6.84 -6.75
CA ALA A 53 4.42 7.00 -5.57
C ALA A 53 3.77 7.90 -4.53
N ARG A 54 3.05 8.96 -4.96
CA ARG A 54 2.32 9.82 -4.04
C ARG A 54 1.11 9.09 -3.45
N ALA A 55 0.33 8.41 -4.29
CA ALA A 55 -0.83 7.63 -3.82
C ALA A 55 -0.42 6.54 -2.83
N ALA A 56 0.69 5.84 -3.11
CA ALA A 56 1.25 4.85 -2.21
C ALA A 56 1.76 5.46 -0.89
N THR A 57 2.46 6.60 -0.92
CA THR A 57 2.90 7.27 0.31
C THR A 57 1.69 7.62 1.18
N ASP A 58 0.69 8.29 0.63
CA ASP A 58 -0.47 8.76 1.41
C ASP A 58 -1.29 7.56 1.94
N CYS A 59 -1.45 6.49 1.14
CA CYS A 59 -2.10 5.24 1.55
C CYS A 59 -1.36 4.54 2.71
N LEU A 60 -0.02 4.51 2.65
CA LEU A 60 0.80 3.98 3.73
C LEU A 60 0.70 4.85 4.98
N GLU A 61 0.66 6.17 4.86
CA GLU A 61 0.52 7.07 6.01
C GLU A 61 -0.80 6.85 6.75
N MET A 62 -1.93 6.80 6.02
CA MET A 62 -3.23 6.51 6.63
C MET A 62 -3.29 5.10 7.23
N CYS A 63 -2.70 4.10 6.56
CA CYS A 63 -2.58 2.75 7.10
C CYS A 63 -1.76 2.73 8.41
N ALA A 64 -0.77 3.61 8.58
CA ALA A 64 0.01 3.70 9.82
C ALA A 64 -0.83 4.13 11.02
N GLU A 65 -1.87 4.94 10.78
CA GLU A 65 -2.80 5.43 11.80
C GLU A 65 -3.88 4.39 12.17
N CYS A 66 -3.97 3.32 11.38
CA CYS A 66 -4.97 2.26 11.51
C CYS A 66 -4.35 1.02 12.19
N ALA A 67 -4.77 0.70 13.42
CA ALA A 67 -4.13 -0.36 14.24
C ALA A 67 -4.16 -1.76 13.58
N SER A 68 -5.26 -2.05 12.86
CA SER A 68 -5.48 -3.30 12.17
C SER A 68 -4.85 -3.34 10.77
N CYS A 69 -4.37 -2.22 10.21
CA CYS A 69 -3.82 -2.20 8.86
C CYS A 69 -2.42 -2.84 8.79
N ARG A 70 -2.27 -3.80 7.86
CA ARG A 70 -1.00 -4.52 7.60
C ARG A 70 -0.63 -4.57 6.13
N PHE A 71 -1.63 -4.56 5.27
CA PHE A 71 -1.50 -4.62 3.82
C PHE A 71 -2.36 -3.54 3.19
N VAL A 72 -1.93 -3.04 2.04
CA VAL A 72 -2.70 -2.06 1.27
C VAL A 72 -2.75 -2.45 -0.20
N SER A 73 -3.89 -2.16 -0.83
CA SER A 73 -4.11 -2.13 -2.28
C SER A 73 -4.34 -0.69 -2.71
N VAL A 74 -3.54 -0.20 -3.66
CA VAL A 74 -3.72 1.13 -4.25
C VAL A 74 -4.28 0.98 -5.66
N SER A 75 -5.40 1.66 -5.95
CA SER A 75 -5.93 1.78 -7.31
C SER A 75 -6.03 3.24 -7.72
N THR A 76 -5.21 3.62 -8.70
CA THR A 76 -5.27 4.96 -9.31
C THR A 76 -6.52 5.15 -10.18
N LYS A 77 -7.11 4.05 -10.68
CA LYS A 77 -8.34 4.08 -11.50
C LYS A 77 -9.57 4.39 -10.64
N SER A 78 -9.68 3.72 -9.49
CA SER A 78 -10.76 3.91 -8.52
C SER A 78 -10.50 5.07 -7.56
N ARG A 79 -9.26 5.57 -7.53
CA ARG A 79 -8.77 6.62 -6.63
C ARG A 79 -8.96 6.28 -5.15
N ASP A 80 -8.67 5.03 -4.81
CA ASP A 80 -8.84 4.51 -3.46
C ASP A 80 -7.58 3.80 -2.94
N CYS A 81 -7.53 3.71 -1.61
CA CYS A 81 -6.58 2.92 -0.85
C CYS A 81 -7.40 1.90 -0.06
N SER A 82 -7.34 0.63 -0.43
CA SER A 82 -7.94 -0.44 0.38
C SER A 82 -6.90 -0.93 1.37
N TRP A 83 -7.30 -1.16 2.61
CA TRP A 83 -6.43 -1.74 3.64
C TRP A 83 -6.96 -3.08 4.12
N TYR A 84 -6.05 -3.91 4.63
CA TYR A 84 -6.37 -5.25 5.11
C TYR A 84 -5.49 -5.60 6.32
N ALA A 85 -6.07 -6.32 7.27
CA ALA A 85 -5.37 -6.94 8.39
C ALA A 85 -4.59 -8.18 7.95
N SER A 86 -5.11 -8.91 6.96
CA SER A 86 -4.50 -10.10 6.35
C SER A 86 -4.62 -10.03 4.82
N CYS A 87 -3.61 -10.56 4.12
CA CYS A 87 -3.64 -10.66 2.66
C CYS A 87 -2.71 -11.79 2.21
N ASP A 88 -3.21 -12.65 1.33
CA ASP A 88 -2.41 -13.66 0.66
C ASP A 88 -1.76 -13.09 -0.60
N LEU A 89 -0.51 -12.66 -0.47
CA LEU A 89 0.27 -12.13 -1.59
C LEU A 89 0.59 -13.18 -2.67
N GLY A 90 0.40 -14.47 -2.40
CA GLY A 90 0.56 -15.55 -3.38
C GLY A 90 -0.68 -15.77 -4.24
N ALA A 91 -1.83 -15.19 -3.87
CA ALA A 91 -3.12 -15.41 -4.50
C ALA A 91 -3.90 -14.10 -4.71
N LEU A 92 -3.23 -13.08 -5.27
CA LEU A 92 -3.86 -11.79 -5.53
C LEU A 92 -4.95 -11.88 -6.61
N HIS A 93 -6.02 -11.10 -6.44
CA HIS A 93 -7.15 -11.07 -7.35
C HIS A 93 -6.92 -10.10 -8.52
N GLY A 94 -7.29 -10.54 -9.74
CA GLY A 94 -7.52 -9.69 -10.91
C GLY A 94 -6.31 -8.99 -11.52
N ALA A 95 -6.54 -8.31 -12.66
CA ALA A 95 -5.52 -7.56 -13.37
C ALA A 95 -5.56 -6.04 -13.01
N HIS A 96 -4.67 -5.68 -12.07
CA HIS A 96 -3.98 -4.38 -11.87
C HIS A 96 -4.59 -3.25 -11.01
N PRO A 97 -4.70 -3.48 -9.70
CA PRO A 97 -4.17 -2.54 -8.68
C PRO A 97 -2.74 -2.94 -8.23
N LYS A 98 -2.12 -2.20 -7.30
CA LYS A 98 -0.83 -2.59 -6.68
C LYS A 98 -1.06 -2.95 -5.22
N ASP A 99 -0.54 -4.10 -4.78
CA ASP A 99 -0.60 -4.57 -3.39
C ASP A 99 0.78 -4.70 -2.77
N GLY A 100 0.87 -4.44 -1.47
CA GLY A 100 2.06 -4.78 -0.74
C GLY A 100 1.90 -4.65 0.76
N LYS A 101 2.82 -5.31 1.48
CA LYS A 101 2.95 -5.13 2.94
C LYS A 101 3.35 -3.70 3.23
N MET A 102 2.67 -3.08 4.19
CA MET A 102 3.14 -1.82 4.74
C MET A 102 4.40 -2.07 5.58
N PRO A 103 5.50 -1.33 5.37
CA PRO A 103 6.60 -1.32 6.32
C PRO A 103 6.12 -0.68 7.63
N ARG A 104 5.85 -1.51 8.65
CA ARG A 104 5.58 -1.01 10.00
C ARG A 104 6.85 -0.32 10.50
N HIS A 105 6.79 1.00 10.70
CA HIS A 105 7.84 1.71 11.43
C HIS A 105 7.85 1.18 12.86
N ARG A 106 8.90 0.43 13.23
CA ARG A 106 9.35 0.41 14.61
C ARG A 106 10.59 1.27 14.69
N SER A 107 10.52 2.27 15.55
CA SER A 107 11.66 2.85 16.23
C SER A 107 12.67 1.75 16.57
N GLY A 108 13.93 1.90 16.14
CA GLY A 108 15.03 1.03 16.52
C GLY A 108 15.53 0.10 15.41
N LEU A 109 16.80 0.30 15.04
CA LEU A 109 17.62 -0.54 14.17
C LEU A 109 17.31 -2.05 14.27
N ALA A 110 17.06 -2.69 13.14
CA ALA A 110 17.69 -3.96 12.78
C ALA A 110 17.38 -4.30 11.31
N THR A 111 18.44 -4.51 10.53
CA THR A 111 18.49 -5.21 9.26
C THR A 111 17.44 -6.32 9.16
N ALA A 112 16.53 -6.21 8.19
CA ALA A 112 15.71 -7.35 7.76
C ALA A 112 15.51 -7.34 6.24
N HIS A 113 16.47 -8.01 5.59
CA HIS A 113 16.35 -8.83 4.40
C HIS A 113 15.67 -8.23 3.16
N ARG A 114 16.53 -7.84 2.20
CA ARG A 114 16.36 -8.24 0.80
C ARG A 114 15.86 -9.70 0.76
N ALA A 115 14.62 -9.92 0.34
CA ALA A 115 14.26 -11.14 -0.36
C ALA A 115 14.29 -10.81 -1.86
N VAL A 116 15.49 -10.59 -2.37
CA VAL A 116 15.78 -10.89 -3.77
C VAL A 116 16.04 -12.38 -3.76
N GLY A 117 15.12 -13.16 -4.31
CA GLY A 117 15.42 -14.53 -4.68
C GLY A 117 16.62 -14.50 -5.62
N LEU A 118 17.74 -15.05 -5.16
CA LEU A 118 18.86 -15.41 -5.99
C LEU A 118 18.36 -16.48 -6.98
N GLY A 119 18.26 -16.11 -8.25
CA GLY A 119 18.31 -17.06 -9.35
C GLY A 119 19.71 -16.96 -9.94
N SER A 120 20.61 -17.83 -9.48
CA SER A 120 21.90 -18.08 -10.11
C SER A 120 21.68 -19.15 -11.18
N GLU A 121 21.97 -18.84 -12.44
CA GLU A 121 22.64 -19.72 -13.41
C GLU A 121 23.50 -18.85 -14.34
#